data_AF-A0A538U5V4-F1
#
_entry.id   AF-A0A538U5V4-F1
#
_cell.length_a   1.000
_cell.length_b   1.000
_cell.length_c   1.000
_cell.angle_alpha   90.00
_cell.angle_beta   90.00
_cell.angle_gamma   90.00
#
_symmetry.space_group_name_H-M   'P 1'
#
loop_
_entity.id
_entity.type
_entity.pdbx_description
1 polymer ?
#
loop_
_entity_poly.entity_id
_entity_poly.type
_entity_poly.pdbx_seq_one_letter_code
_entity_poly.pdbx_strand_id
1 'polypeptide(L)'
;MKSARRGEDTSQVEVSGISAHGIWLYLGDREAFLPFADFPWFREAPVAGVLHVERPQPHHLYWPDLDIDLDVESILDPERFPLISRERPNKRLQRPAGRQ
;
A
#
# COMPACT_ATOMS: atom_id res chain seq x y z
N MET A 1 -0.27 -32.09 6.69
CA MET A 1 -0.72 -30.94 7.51
C MET A 1 -2.14 -30.60 7.11
N LYS A 2 -3.07 -30.51 8.07
CA LYS A 2 -4.47 -30.15 7.83
C LYS A 2 -4.61 -28.65 8.08
N SER A 3 -4.79 -27.85 7.04
CA SER A 3 -5.21 -26.46 7.18
C SER A 3 -6.73 -26.44 7.32
N ALA A 4 -7.19 -26.41 8.57
CA ALA A 4 -8.59 -26.22 8.90
C ALA A 4 -8.80 -24.76 9.32
N ARG A 5 -9.49 -23.97 8.49
CA ARG A 5 -10.71 -23.25 8.87
C ARG A 5 -11.28 -22.48 7.69
N ARG A 6 -12.54 -22.82 7.41
CA ARG A 6 -13.50 -22.16 6.52
C ARG A 6 -13.61 -20.69 6.94
N GLY A 7 -13.07 -19.78 6.14
CA GLY A 7 -13.35 -18.36 6.21
C GLY A 7 -14.62 -18.09 5.44
N GLU A 8 -15.70 -17.85 6.18
CA GLU A 8 -16.99 -17.41 5.69
C GLU A 8 -16.81 -16.05 5.00
N ASP A 9 -17.01 -16.00 3.67
CA ASP A 9 -17.10 -14.78 2.86
C ASP A 9 -16.09 -13.67 3.23
N THR A 10 -14.78 -13.94 3.07
CA THR A 10 -13.79 -12.85 3.06
C THR A 10 -14.15 -11.98 1.86
N SER A 11 -14.85 -10.87 2.11
CA SER A 11 -15.32 -9.92 1.12
C SER A 11 -14.28 -9.76 0.02
N GLN A 12 -14.62 -10.21 -1.20
CA GLN A 12 -13.68 -10.39 -2.31
C GLN A 12 -12.76 -9.16 -2.42
N VAL A 13 -11.48 -9.35 -2.12
CA VAL A 13 -10.44 -8.40 -2.45
C VAL A 13 -9.68 -8.97 -3.63
N GLU A 14 -9.50 -8.16 -4.67
CA GLU A 14 -8.71 -8.54 -5.82
C GLU A 14 -8.02 -7.33 -6.43
N VAL A 15 -6.87 -7.55 -7.05
CA VAL A 15 -6.21 -6.57 -7.91
C VAL A 15 -6.86 -6.63 -9.29
N SER A 16 -7.57 -5.57 -9.67
CA SER A 16 -8.22 -5.49 -10.98
C SER A 16 -7.25 -5.06 -12.09
N GLY A 17 -6.16 -4.37 -11.73
CA GLY A 17 -5.17 -3.92 -12.70
C GLY A 17 -3.93 -3.28 -12.07
N ILE A 18 -2.84 -3.29 -12.86
CA ILE A 18 -1.58 -2.63 -12.50
C ILE A 18 -1.19 -1.73 -13.68
N SER A 19 -0.83 -0.49 -13.38
CA SER A 19 -0.40 0.51 -14.36
C SER A 19 0.96 1.08 -13.97
N ALA A 20 1.55 1.91 -14.85
CA ALA A 20 2.78 2.65 -14.55
C ALA A 20 2.64 3.62 -13.37
N HIS A 21 1.41 3.97 -12.97
CA HIS A 21 1.14 4.97 -11.95
C HIS A 21 0.68 4.37 -10.61
N GLY A 22 0.24 3.13 -10.58
CA GLY A 22 -0.36 2.53 -9.40
C GLY A 22 -1.14 1.25 -9.67
N ILE A 23 -1.83 0.78 -8.63
CA ILE A 23 -2.59 -0.46 -8.60
C ILE A 23 -4.07 -0.14 -8.42
N TRP A 24 -4.93 -0.88 -9.10
CA TRP A 24 -6.37 -0.87 -8.89
C TRP A 24 -6.79 -2.09 -8.08
N LEU A 25 -7.64 -1.87 -7.06
CA LEU A 25 -8.15 -2.89 -6.16
C LEU A 25 -9.68 -2.87 -6.16
N TYR A 26 -10.32 -4.03 -6.28
CA TYR A 26 -11.71 -4.21 -5.88
C TYR A 26 -11.78 -4.59 -4.40
N LEU A 27 -12.62 -3.89 -3.66
CA LEU A 27 -12.93 -4.08 -2.25
C LEU A 27 -14.43 -4.36 -2.13
N GLY A 28 -14.84 -5.61 -2.37
CA GLY A 28 -16.26 -5.93 -2.57
C GLY A 28 -16.80 -5.18 -3.79
N ASP A 29 -17.79 -4.30 -3.58
CA ASP A 29 -18.47 -3.58 -4.67
C ASP A 29 -17.82 -2.24 -5.05
N ARG A 30 -16.61 -1.94 -4.55
CA ARG A 30 -15.94 -0.66 -4.76
C ARG A 30 -14.56 -0.85 -5.34
N GLU A 31 -14.22 -0.03 -6.32
CA GLU A 31 -12.86 0.04 -6.86
C GLU A 31 -12.08 1.18 -6.18
N ALA A 32 -10.83 0.92 -5.82
CA ALA A 32 -9.91 1.86 -5.21
C ALA A 32 -8.59 1.90 -5.98
N PHE A 33 -7.98 3.08 -6.08
CA PHE A 33 -6.70 3.27 -6.75
C PHE A 33 -5.60 3.59 -5.75
N LEU A 34 -4.50 2.84 -5.81
CA LEU A 34 -3.32 2.99 -4.98
C LEU A 34 -2.19 3.58 -5.83
N PRO A 35 -2.01 4.91 -5.86
CA PRO A 35 -0.94 5.54 -6.60
C PRO A 35 0.43 5.21 -6.00
N PHE A 36 1.41 4.88 -6.84
CA PHE A 36 2.81 4.68 -6.40
C PHE A 36 3.47 5.94 -5.85
N ALA A 37 2.84 7.10 -6.02
CA ALA A 37 3.28 8.33 -5.38
C ALA A 37 3.08 8.29 -3.86
N ASP A 38 1.98 7.65 -3.40
CA ASP A 38 1.62 7.54 -1.98
C ASP A 38 2.00 6.17 -1.39
N PHE A 39 2.07 5.14 -2.24
CA PHE A 39 2.42 3.76 -1.88
C PHE A 39 3.67 3.28 -2.64
N PRO A 40 4.86 3.89 -2.43
CA PRO A 40 6.05 3.69 -3.25
C PRO A 40 6.63 2.27 -3.17
N TRP A 41 6.39 1.55 -2.07
CA TRP A 41 6.81 0.16 -1.87
C TRP A 41 6.29 -0.82 -2.93
N PHE A 42 5.19 -0.49 -3.61
CA PHE A 42 4.67 -1.32 -4.69
C PHE A 42 5.35 -1.11 -6.04
N ARG A 43 6.11 -0.02 -6.22
CA ARG A 43 6.69 0.36 -7.52
C ARG A 43 7.67 -0.69 -8.07
N GLU A 44 8.41 -1.34 -7.18
CA GLU A 44 9.42 -2.34 -7.51
C GLU A 44 9.05 -3.74 -6.99
N ALA A 45 7.82 -3.90 -6.46
CA ALA A 45 7.34 -5.17 -5.94
C ALA A 45 7.11 -6.18 -7.09
N PRO A 46 7.43 -7.47 -6.89
CA PRO A 46 7.08 -8.51 -7.85
C PRO A 46 5.57 -8.53 -8.10
N VAL A 47 5.17 -8.56 -9.37
CA VAL A 47 3.74 -8.58 -9.76
C VAL A 47 2.98 -9.71 -9.07
N ALA A 48 3.58 -10.90 -8.95
CA ALA A 48 2.97 -12.02 -8.24
C ALA A 48 2.64 -11.68 -6.77
N GLY A 49 3.55 -11.00 -6.08
CA GLY A 49 3.32 -10.54 -4.71
C GLY A 49 2.26 -9.47 -4.64
N VAL A 50 2.23 -8.52 -5.59
CA VAL A 50 1.17 -7.49 -5.67
C VAL A 50 -0.21 -8.10 -5.87
N LEU A 51 -0.32 -9.13 -6.70
CA LEU A 51 -1.58 -9.83 -6.96
C LEU A 51 -2.04 -10.69 -5.77
N HIS A 52 -1.13 -11.07 -4.87
CA HIS A 52 -1.43 -11.85 -3.68
C HIS A 52 -1.85 -10.94 -2.52
N VAL A 53 -3.06 -10.42 -2.61
CA VAL A 53 -3.70 -9.61 -1.56
C VAL A 53 -4.67 -10.46 -0.74
N GLU A 54 -4.60 -10.31 0.58
CA GLU A 54 -5.53 -10.88 1.54
C GLU A 54 -6.28 -9.77 2.30
N ARG A 55 -7.51 -10.07 2.70
CA ARG A 55 -8.32 -9.19 3.56
C ARG A 55 -8.74 -9.96 4.81
N PRO A 56 -7.83 -10.12 5.79
CA PRO A 56 -8.14 -10.87 7.00
C PRO A 56 -9.23 -10.20 7.85
N GLN A 57 -9.40 -8.88 7.72
CA GLN A 57 -10.42 -8.10 8.42
C GLN A 57 -11.04 -7.07 7.46
N PRO A 58 -12.30 -6.65 7.65
CA PRO A 58 -12.95 -5.72 6.73
C PRO A 58 -12.23 -4.39 6.52
N HIS A 59 -11.45 -3.94 7.50
CA HIS A 59 -10.71 -2.67 7.47
C HIS A 59 -9.21 -2.84 7.17
N HIS A 60 -8.70 -4.07 7.04
CA HIS A 60 -7.27 -4.32 6.82
C HIS A 60 -7.02 -5.17 5.58
N LEU A 61 -6.09 -4.69 4.76
CA LEU A 61 -5.50 -5.37 3.63
C LEU A 61 -4.09 -5.82 3.99
N TYR A 62 -3.70 -6.98 3.51
CA TYR A 62 -2.40 -7.56 3.77
C TYR A 62 -1.85 -8.23 2.52
N TRP A 63 -0.61 -7.90 2.17
CA TRP A 63 0.16 -8.55 1.11
C TRP A 63 1.23 -9.44 1.75
N PRO A 64 0.95 -10.73 2.01
CA PRO A 64 1.86 -11.63 2.72
C PRO A 64 3.23 -11.77 2.05
N ASP A 65 3.28 -11.76 0.72
CA ASP A 65 4.53 -11.93 -0.03
C ASP A 65 5.42 -10.69 0.00
N LEU A 66 4.82 -9.52 0.30
CA LEU A 66 5.50 -8.23 0.34
C LEU A 66 5.73 -7.74 1.77
N ASP A 67 5.12 -8.39 2.76
CA ASP A 67 5.08 -7.96 4.17
C ASP A 67 4.52 -6.52 4.31
N ILE A 68 3.46 -6.22 3.57
CA ILE A 68 2.79 -4.90 3.56
C ILE A 68 1.38 -5.04 4.14
N ASP A 69 1.06 -4.25 5.15
CA ASP A 69 -0.29 -4.05 5.67
C ASP A 69 -0.81 -2.65 5.35
N LEU A 70 -2.09 -2.53 4.98
CA LEU A 70 -2.75 -1.24 4.76
C LEU A 70 -4.14 -1.22 5.38
N ASP A 71 -4.50 -0.09 5.98
CA ASP A 71 -5.87 0.18 6.41
C ASP A 71 -6.71 0.70 5.23
N VAL A 72 -7.93 0.18 5.09
CA VAL A 72 -8.86 0.58 4.03
C VAL A 72 -9.20 2.07 4.11
N GLU A 73 -9.31 2.65 5.32
CA GLU A 73 -9.54 4.09 5.48
C GLU A 73 -8.37 4.93 4.98
N SER A 74 -7.13 4.42 5.03
CA SER A 74 -5.97 5.15 4.51
C SER A 74 -5.96 5.22 2.98
N ILE A 75 -6.64 4.28 2.31
CA ILE A 75 -6.81 4.28 0.85
C ILE A 75 -7.98 5.20 0.46
N LEU A 76 -9.06 5.19 1.25
CA LEU A 76 -10.25 6.00 0.96
C LEU A 76 -10.08 7.48 1.35
N ASP A 77 -9.26 7.77 2.37
CA ASP A 77 -9.02 9.12 2.88
C ASP A 77 -7.50 9.34 3.18
N PRO A 78 -6.67 9.40 2.13
CA PRO A 78 -5.22 9.53 2.27
C PRO A 78 -4.79 10.88 2.88
N GLU A 79 -5.64 11.91 2.83
CA GLU A 79 -5.34 13.22 3.44
C GLU A 79 -5.34 13.15 4.98
N ARG A 80 -6.13 12.26 5.58
CA ARG A 80 -6.16 12.05 7.03
C ARG A 80 -4.99 11.20 7.53
N PHE A 81 -4.44 10.35 6.66
CA PHE A 81 -3.37 9.41 7.00
C PHE A 81 -2.24 9.48 5.98
N PRO A 82 -1.42 10.55 5.99
CA PRO A 82 -0.27 10.63 5.09
C PRO A 82 0.74 9.52 5.44
N LEU A 83 0.77 8.48 4.61
CA LEU A 83 1.65 7.31 4.77
C LEU A 83 3.11 7.63 4.43
N ILE A 84 3.37 8.77 3.80
CA ILE A 84 4.71 9.30 3.56
C ILE A 84 4.95 10.44 4.53
N SER A 85 5.90 10.25 5.44
CA SER A 85 6.45 11.33 6.24
C SER A 85 7.07 12.35 5.29
N ARG A 86 6.46 13.53 5.17
CA ARG A 86 7.08 14.65 4.45
C ARG A 86 8.39 14.96 5.16
N GLU A 87 9.50 14.56 4.56
CA GLU A 87 10.82 14.91 5.05
C GLU A 87 10.85 16.43 5.24
N ARG A 88 11.04 16.88 6.48
CA ARG A 88 11.30 18.31 6.72
C ARG A 88 12.62 18.60 6.02
N PRO A 89 12.68 19.54 5.05
CA PRO A 89 13.94 19.84 4.37
C PRO A 89 14.97 20.20 5.44
N ASN A 90 16.00 19.35 5.58
CA ASN A 90 17.01 19.49 6.61
C ASN A 90 17.88 20.70 6.28
N LYS A 91 17.52 21.88 6.77
CA LYS A 91 18.22 23.15 6.53
C LYS A 91 19.65 23.19 7.14
N ARG A 92 20.11 22.13 7.79
CA ARG A 92 21.35 22.09 8.58
C ARG A 92 22.63 21.67 7.84
N LEU A 93 22.57 21.34 6.54
CA LEU A 93 23.75 20.93 5.76
C LEU A 93 24.30 22.01 4.80
N GLN A 94 23.89 23.27 4.93
CA GLN A 94 24.61 24.38 4.29
C GLN A 94 25.68 24.90 5.25
N ARG A 95 26.83 24.20 5.34
CA ARG A 95 28.05 24.85 5.82
C ARG A 95 28.58 25.71 4.67
N PRO A 96 28.84 27.01 4.85
CA PRO A 96 29.51 27.78 3.82
C PRO A 96 30.92 27.19 3.66
N ALA A 97 31.31 26.91 2.42
CA ALA A 97 32.67 26.56 2.07
C ALA A 97 33.57 27.70 2.55
N GLY A 98 34.36 27.43 3.59
CA GLY A 98 35.38 28.33 4.09
C GLY A 98 36.39 28.58 2.98
N ARG A 99 36.39 29.80 2.48
CA ARG A 99 37.47 30.43 1.74
C ARG A 99 38.62 30.65 2.73
N GLN A 100 39.83 30.18 2.39
CA GLN A 100 41.15 30.81 2.54
C GLN A 100 42.23 29.79 2.18
#